data_AF-A0A938RCK3-F1
#
_entry.id   AF-A0A938RCK3-F1
#
_cell.length_a   1.000
_cell.length_b   1.000
_cell.length_c   1.000
_cell.angle_alpha   90.00
_cell.angle_beta   90.00
_cell.angle_gamma   90.00
#
_symmetry.space_group_name_H-M   'P 1'
#
loop_
_entity.id
_entity.type
_entity.pdbx_description
1 polymer ?
#
loop_
_entity_poly.entity_id
_entity_poly.type
_entity_poly.pdbx_seq_one_letter_code
_entity_poly.pdbx_strand_id
1 'polypeptide(L)' 'MIQGVKTKVLKVIPDERGRVMEILRAEDDLFLKFGQVYITTTYPQVVKAWHYHKVQTDNIVTVQGM' A
#
# COMPACT_ATOMS: atom_id res chain seq x y z
N MET A 1 -14.89 -11.35 4.94
CA MET A 1 -13.46 -11.00 4.79
C MET A 1 -12.76 -12.15 4.06
N ILE A 2 -11.82 -11.89 3.17
CA ILE A 2 -11.11 -12.95 2.42
C ILE A 2 -9.96 -13.47 3.29
N GLN A 3 -9.86 -14.80 3.44
CA GLN A 3 -8.77 -15.41 4.20
C GLN A 3 -7.40 -15.03 3.60
N GLY A 4 -6.47 -14.61 4.46
CA GLY A 4 -5.12 -14.19 4.05
C GLY A 4 -5.00 -12.71 3.65
N VAL A 5 -6.12 -12.00 3.43
CA VAL A 5 -6.10 -10.55 3.22
C VAL A 5 -6.03 -9.85 4.58
N LYS A 6 -5.03 -8.97 4.73
CA LYS A 6 -4.87 -8.10 5.90
C LYS A 6 -5.02 -6.64 5.48
N THR A 7 -5.55 -5.82 6.38
CA THR A 7 -5.68 -4.38 6.18
C THR A 7 -5.14 -3.63 7.39
N LYS A 8 -4.50 -2.49 7.17
CA LYS A 8 -4.07 -1.56 8.22
C LYS A 8 -4.66 -0.20 7.92
N VAL A 9 -5.31 0.41 8.91
CA VAL A 9 -5.76 1.80 8.81
C VAL A 9 -4.55 2.69 9.00
N LEU A 10 -4.26 3.54 8.01
CA LEU A 10 -3.12 4.45 8.06
C LEU A 10 -3.51 5.74 8.76
N LYS A 11 -2.65 6.19 9.68
CA LYS A 11 -2.77 7.50 10.32
C LYS A 11 -1.99 8.52 9.51
N VAL A 12 -2.70 9.53 9.00
CA VAL A 12 -2.09 10.70 8.37
C VAL A 12 -1.96 11.78 9.43
N ILE A 13 -0.75 12.31 9.62
CA ILE A 13 -0.45 13.36 10.60
C ILE A 13 -0.05 14.61 9.82
N PRO A 14 -0.97 15.59 9.64
CA PRO A 14 -0.68 16.83 8.93
C PRO A 14 -0.01 17.88 9.83
N ASP A 15 0.76 18.78 9.22
CA ASP A 15 1.31 20.01 9.80
C ASP A 15 1.42 21.11 8.73
N GLU A 16 2.01 22.26 9.06
CA GLU A 16 2.17 23.39 8.14
C GLU A 16 3.09 23.11 6.93
N ARG A 17 3.88 22.03 6.97
CA ARG A 17 4.84 21.63 5.93
C ARG A 17 4.26 20.55 5.01
N GLY A 18 3.18 19.89 5.43
CA GLY A 18 2.52 18.83 4.69
C GLY A 18 1.94 17.75 5.60
N ARG A 19 2.38 16.50 5.42
CA ARG A 19 1.92 15.36 6.21
C ARG A 19 2.94 14.24 6.27
N VAL A 20 2.91 13.48 7.36
CA VAL A 20 3.57 12.16 7.46
C VAL A 20 2.53 11.05 7.54
N MET A 21 2.84 9.91 6.92
CA MET A 21 2.05 8.69 6.98
C MET A 21 2.98 7.48 6.97
N GLU A 22 3.02 6.73 8.06
CA GLU A 22 3.79 5.49 8.16
C GLU A 22 3.03 4.35 7.47
N ILE A 23 3.41 4.03 6.23
CA ILE A 23 2.73 3.03 5.39
C ILE A 23 2.92 1.62 5.99
N LEU A 24 4.17 1.21 6.16
CA LEU A 24 4.53 -0.14 6.58
C LEU A 24 5.84 -0.09 7.38
N ARG A 25 5.80 -0.66 8.58
CA ARG A 25 6.92 -0.79 9.49
C ARG A 25 7.32 -2.24 9.64
N ALA A 26 8.58 -2.50 9.95
CA ALA A 26 9.08 -3.86 10.17
C ALA A 26 8.37 -4.57 11.34
N GLU A 27 7.84 -3.79 12.30
CA GLU A 27 7.12 -4.31 13.46
C GLU A 27 5.62 -4.54 13.20
N ASP A 28 5.08 -4.13 12.05
CA ASP A 28 3.66 -4.37 11.75
C ASP A 28 3.40 -5.88 11.53
N ASP A 29 2.31 -6.42 12.07
CA ASP A 29 1.89 -7.83 11.86
C ASP A 29 1.65 -8.23 10.39
N LEU A 30 1.54 -7.24 9.50
CA LEU A 30 1.38 -7.44 8.06
C LEU A 30 2.71 -7.39 7.29
N PHE A 31 3.79 -6.94 7.94
CA PHE A 31 5.09 -6.84 7.30
C PHE A 31 5.65 -8.21 6.96
N LEU A 32 6.05 -8.33 5.70
CA LEU A 32 6.92 -9.38 5.20
C LEU A 32 8.15 -8.71 4.60
N LYS A 33 9.25 -9.44 4.51
CA LYS A 33 10.43 -8.96 3.76
C LYS A 33 10.05 -8.65 2.32
N PHE A 34 10.55 -7.54 1.79
CA PHE A 34 10.42 -7.19 0.38
C PHE A 34 11.78 -6.77 -0.19
N GLY A 35 11.99 -7.01 -1.49
CA GLY A 35 13.19 -6.57 -2.21
C GLY A 35 12.96 -5.32 -3.06
N GLN A 36 11.72 -4.87 -3.22
CA GLN A 36 11.35 -3.78 -4.11
C GLN A 36 10.20 -2.96 -3.56
N VAL A 37 10.28 -1.64 -3.76
CA VAL A 37 9.18 -0.68 -3.61
C VAL A 37 9.09 0.09 -4.91
N TYR A 38 7.87 0.26 -5.43
CA TYR A 38 7.63 1.05 -6.64
C TYR A 38 6.32 1.84 -6.51
N ILE A 39 6.20 2.90 -7.30
CA ILE A 39 4.99 3.72 -7.41
C ILE A 39 4.44 3.64 -8.83
N THR A 40 3.12 3.63 -8.95
CA THR A 40 2.43 3.66 -10.23
C THR A 40 1.23 4.60 -10.12
N THR A 41 1.00 5.37 -11.18
CA THR A 41 -0.17 6.25 -11.30
C THR A 41 -1.09 5.66 -12.36
N THR A 42 -2.38 5.61 -12.06
CA THR A 42 -3.42 5.14 -12.99
C THR A 42 -4.37 6.30 -13.27
N TYR A 43 -4.67 6.56 -14.55
CA TYR A 43 -5.58 7.62 -14.94
C TYR A 43 -7.03 7.30 -14.58
N PRO A 44 -7.91 8.31 -14.43
CA PRO A 44 -9.33 8.09 -14.17
C PRO A 44 -9.93 7.07 -15.15
N GLN A 45 -10.76 6.17 -14.61
CA GLN A 45 -11.45 5.10 -15.33
C GLN A 45 -10.57 3.95 -15.87
N VAL A 46 -9.24 4.01 -15.70
CA VAL A 46 -8.35 2.90 -16.07
C VAL A 46 -8.29 1.89 -14.92
N VAL A 47 -8.46 0.60 -15.23
CA VAL A 47 -8.37 -0.50 -14.26
C VAL A 47 -7.07 -1.27 -14.48
N LYS A 48 -6.22 -1.32 -13.46
CA LYS A 48 -4.96 -2.10 -13.47
C LYS A 48 -5.15 -3.43 -12.75
N ALA A 49 -5.89 -4.34 -13.38
CA ALA A 49 -6.21 -5.67 -12.86
C ALA A 49 -6.39 -6.68 -14.02
N TRP A 50 -6.34 -7.99 -13.79
CA TRP A 50 -6.05 -8.68 -12.52
C TRP A 50 -4.59 -9.12 -12.46
N HIS A 51 -4.00 -9.04 -11.26
CA HIS A 51 -2.65 -9.55 -11.01
C HIS A 51 -2.72 -10.70 -10.02
N TYR A 52 -2.04 -11.81 -10.35
CA TYR A 52 -1.86 -12.94 -9.46
C TYR A 52 -0.39 -13.32 -9.47
N HIS A 53 0.16 -13.54 -8.28
CA HIS A 53 1.53 -13.95 -8.09
C HIS A 53 1.57 -15.26 -7.30
N LYS A 54 2.41 -16.21 -7.75
CA LYS A 54 2.60 -17.49 -7.05
C LYS A 54 3.51 -17.37 -5.81
N VAL A 55 4.42 -16.39 -5.81
CA VAL A 55 5.52 -16.28 -4.83
C VAL A 55 5.70 -14.88 -4.25
N GLN A 56 4.92 -13.90 -4.71
CA GLN A 56 5.02 -12.51 -4.30
C GLN A 56 3.76 -12.12 -3.51
N THR A 57 3.96 -11.35 -2.45
CA THR A 57 2.88 -10.72 -1.68
C THR A 57 3.02 -9.21 -1.84
N ASP A 58 1.95 -8.56 -2.30
CA ASP A 58 1.94 -7.12 -2.50
C ASP A 58 1.25 -6.41 -1.33
N ASN A 59 1.91 -5.39 -0.81
CA ASN A 59 1.30 -4.40 0.07
C ASN A 59 0.98 -3.16 -0.76
N ILE A 60 -0.30 -2.80 -0.87
CA ILE A 60 -0.75 -1.69 -1.72
C ILE A 60 -1.29 -0.58 -0.83
N VAL A 61 -0.86 0.65 -1.13
CA VAL A 61 -1.36 1.87 -0.48
C VAL A 61 -1.64 2.93 -1.55
N THR A 62 -2.73 3.66 -1.39
CA THR A 62 -2.98 4.88 -2.15
C THR A 62 -2.22 6.03 -1.49
N VAL A 63 -1.12 6.47 -2.12
CA VAL A 63 -0.33 7.61 -1.62
C VAL A 63 -1.05 8.94 -1.90
N GLN A 64 -1.66 9.07 -3.08
CA GLN A 64 -2.39 10.25 -3.52
C GLN A 64 -3.45 9.83 -4.55
N GLY A 65 -4.64 10.44 -4.47
CA GLY A 65 -5.64 10.36 -5.52
C GLY A 65 -5.41 11.44 -6.58
N MET A 66 -5.87 11.16 -7.80
CA MET A 66 -5.99 12.14 -8.88
C MET A 66 -7.45 12.40 -9.19
#